data_AF-A0A6I5RAC7-F1
#
_entry.id   AF-A0A6I5RAC7-F1
#
_cell.length_a   1.000
_cell.length_b   1.000
_cell.length_c   1.000
_cell.angle_alpha   90.00
_cell.angle_beta   90.00
_cell.angle_gamma   90.00
#
_symmetry.space_group_name_H-M   'P 1'
#
loop_
_entity.id
_entity.type
_entity.pdbx_description
1 polymer ?
#
loop_
_entity_poly.entity_id
_entity_poly.type
_entity_poly.pdbx_seq_one_letter_code
_entity_poly.pdbx_strand_id
1 'polypeptide(L)' 'MANYIDLSKFWPEDFPISEAIRRTGLDRRTLSSAKKGFLDRCQIDTLIALQKLVSELRGEKVSLEEMIVFREEGDA' A
#
# COMPACT_ATOMS: atom_id res chain seq x y z
N MET A 1 -7.86 15.29 9.29
CA MET A 1 -8.23 14.15 8.42
C MET A 1 -7.10 13.95 7.43
N ALA A 2 -6.30 12.91 7.65
CA ALA A 2 -5.16 12.57 6.81
C ALA A 2 -5.53 11.39 5.90
N ASN A 3 -5.08 11.47 4.65
CA ASN A 3 -5.29 10.42 3.66
C ASN A 3 -4.08 9.49 3.72
N TYR A 4 -4.32 8.22 4.01
CA TYR A 4 -3.29 7.19 4.05
C TYR A 4 -3.55 6.15 2.97
N ILE A 5 -2.47 5.55 2.49
CA ILE A 5 -2.50 4.36 1.64
C ILE A 5 -2.51 3.12 2.54
N ASP A 6 -3.58 2.35 2.46
CA ASP A 6 -3.81 1.13 3.22
C ASP A 6 -3.94 -0.08 2.33
N LEU A 7 -2.91 -0.92 2.36
CA LEU A 7 -2.84 -2.15 1.61
C LEU A 7 -3.13 -3.38 2.45
N SER A 8 -3.43 -3.22 3.75
CA SER A 8 -3.61 -4.34 4.68
C SER A 8 -4.65 -5.34 4.17
N LYS A 9 -5.74 -4.85 3.56
CA LYS A 9 -6.85 -5.65 2.99
C LYS A 9 -6.47 -6.40 1.71
N PHE A 10 -5.42 -5.98 1.02
CA PHE A 10 -4.95 -6.56 -0.24
C PHE A 10 -3.66 -7.37 -0.08
N TRP A 11 -3.08 -7.40 1.11
CA TRP A 11 -1.78 -8.00 1.37
C TRP A 11 -1.95 -9.40 1.97
N PRO A 12 -1.69 -10.50 1.21
CA PRO A 12 -1.82 -11.85 1.74
C PRO A 12 -0.88 -12.09 2.93
N GLU A 13 -1.32 -12.82 3.95
CA GLU A 13 -0.52 -13.07 5.16
C GLU A 13 0.82 -13.73 4.86
N ASP A 14 0.85 -14.62 3.87
CA ASP A 14 2.01 -15.36 3.39
C ASP A 14 2.89 -14.58 2.39
N PHE A 15 2.49 -13.37 1.99
CA PHE A 15 3.25 -12.55 1.05
C PHE A 15 4.31 -11.70 1.79
N PRO A 16 5.62 -11.97 1.63
CA PRO A 16 6.66 -11.30 2.39
C PRO A 16 7.01 -9.92 1.82
N ILE A 17 7.38 -8.98 2.69
CA ILE A 17 7.83 -7.63 2.29
C ILE A 17 9.04 -7.69 1.34
N SER A 18 9.95 -8.66 1.50
CA SER A 18 11.11 -8.84 0.61
C SER A 18 10.71 -9.12 -0.84
N GLU A 19 9.62 -9.88 -1.05
CA GLU A 19 9.09 -10.14 -2.38
C GLU A 19 8.46 -8.88 -2.97
N ALA A 20 7.73 -8.11 -2.16
CA ALA A 20 7.20 -6.82 -2.58
C ALA A 20 8.29 -5.83 -2.99
N ILE A 21 9.41 -5.77 -2.24
CA ILE A 21 10.59 -4.97 -2.59
C ILE A 21 11.09 -5.37 -3.98
N ARG A 22 11.25 -6.68 -4.23
CA ARG A 22 11.74 -7.20 -5.52
C ARG A 22 10.82 -6.81 -6.68
N ARG A 23 9.50 -6.84 -6.50
CA ARG A 23 8.52 -6.54 -7.56
C ARG A 23 8.33 -5.06 -7.83
N THR A 24 8.44 -4.23 -6.81
CA THR A 24 8.11 -2.79 -6.90
C THR A 24 9.33 -1.88 -6.97
N GLY A 25 10.49 -2.35 -6.49
CA GLY A 25 11.67 -1.51 -6.29
C GLY A 25 11.54 -0.51 -5.14
N LEU A 26 10.41 -0.52 -4.41
CA LEU A 26 10.18 0.37 -3.27
C LEU A 26 10.96 -0.09 -2.05
N ASP A 27 11.34 0.87 -1.20
CA ASP A 27 12.04 0.57 0.02
C ASP A 27 11.13 -0.11 1.07
N ARG A 28 11.78 -0.79 2.02
CA ARG A 28 11.10 -1.54 3.08
C ARG A 28 10.17 -0.67 3.92
N ARG A 29 10.53 0.59 4.19
CA ARG A 29 9.76 1.49 5.05
C ARG A 29 8.45 1.85 4.35
N THR A 30 8.51 2.25 3.08
CA THR A 30 7.33 2.55 2.27
C THR A 30 6.35 1.38 2.23
N LEU A 31 6.84 0.17 1.89
CA LEU A 31 6.00 -1.03 1.83
C LEU A 31 5.45 -1.44 3.20
N SER A 32 6.24 -1.33 4.26
CA SER A 32 5.78 -1.65 5.62
C SER A 32 4.73 -0.67 6.11
N SER A 33 4.88 0.63 5.82
CA SER A 33 3.88 1.65 6.15
C SER A 33 2.59 1.40 5.38
N ALA A 34 2.67 1.12 4.08
CA ALA A 34 1.50 0.85 3.24
C ALA A 34 0.76 -0.41 3.69
N LYS A 35 1.49 -1.49 4.00
CA LYS A 35 0.92 -2.74 4.54
C LYS A 35 0.17 -2.51 5.86
N LYS A 36 0.61 -1.55 6.68
CA LYS A 36 -0.02 -1.21 7.96
C LYS A 36 -1.07 -0.11 7.86
N GLY A 37 -1.30 0.48 6.68
CA GLY A 37 -2.23 1.59 6.51
C GLY A 37 -1.76 2.93 7.07
N PHE A 38 -0.45 3.13 7.17
CA PHE A 38 0.18 4.36 7.68
C PHE A 38 1.07 5.06 6.66
N LEU A 39 1.05 4.65 5.38
CA LEU A 39 1.78 5.39 4.35
C LEU A 39 1.01 6.67 4.03
N ASP A 40 1.63 7.81 4.28
CA ASP A 40 1.08 9.13 4.01
C ASP A 40 1.18 9.48 2.51
N ARG A 41 1.12 10.78 2.18
CA ARG A 41 1.22 11.25 0.80
C ARG A 41 2.57 10.81 0.19
N CYS A 42 2.49 9.98 -0.83
CA CYS A 42 3.66 9.52 -1.58
C CYS A 42 3.69 10.09 -3.00
N GLN A 43 4.81 9.87 -3.69
CA GLN A 43 4.95 10.23 -5.11
C GLN A 43 3.99 9.39 -5.98
N ILE A 44 3.56 9.95 -7.12
CA ILE A 44 2.64 9.26 -8.05
C ILE A 44 3.21 7.90 -8.49
N ASP A 45 4.51 7.82 -8.79
CA ASP A 45 5.15 6.57 -9.20
C ASP A 45 5.09 5.49 -8.10
N THR A 46 5.24 5.90 -6.84
CA THR A 46 5.05 5.00 -5.69
C THR A 46 3.62 4.50 -5.63
N LEU A 47 2.64 5.39 -5.78
CA LEU A 47 1.23 5.03 -5.76
C LEU A 47 0.87 4.04 -6.87
N ILE A 48 1.36 4.27 -8.09
CA ILE A 48 1.17 3.38 -9.24
C ILE A 48 1.82 2.02 -9.00
N ALA A 49 3.04 1.98 -8.45
CA ALA A 49 3.72 0.72 -8.16
C ALA A 49 2.97 -0.09 -7.09
N LEU A 50 2.45 0.57 -6.05
CA LEU A 50 1.62 -0.07 -5.04
C LEU A 50 0.30 -0.59 -5.63
N GLN A 51 -0.38 0.21 -6.46
CA GLN A 51 -1.63 -0.20 -7.12
C GLN A 51 -1.43 -1.42 -8.01
N LYS A 52 -0.35 -1.43 -8.80
CA LYS A 52 0.01 -2.57 -9.64
C LYS A 52 0.27 -3.81 -8.80
N LEU A 53 1.06 -3.70 -7.74
CA LEU A 53 1.34 -4.80 -6.83
C LEU A 53 0.06 -5.41 -6.26
N VAL A 54 -0.83 -4.60 -5.68
CA VAL A 54 -2.05 -5.13 -5.06
C VAL A 54 -3.04 -5.67 -6.08
N SER A 55 -3.09 -5.11 -7.28
CA SER A 55 -3.89 -5.65 -8.37
C SER A 55 -3.41 -7.04 -8.80
N GLU A 56 -2.09 -7.22 -8.90
CA GLU A 56 -1.48 -8.52 -9.19
C GLU A 56 -1.74 -9.54 -8.08
N LEU A 57 -1.64 -9.14 -6.81
CA LEU A 57 -1.90 -10.01 -5.66
C LEU A 57 -3.37 -10.44 -5.57
N ARG A 58 -4.30 -9.57 -5.97
CA ARG A 58 -5.75 -9.83 -5.97
C ARG A 58 -6.21 -10.60 -7.21
N GLY A 59 -5.44 -10.55 -8.31
CA GLY A 59 -5.86 -11.09 -9.60
C GLY A 59 -6.92 -10.25 -10.33
N GLU A 60 -7.17 -9.02 -9.85
CA GLU A 60 -8.13 -8.07 -10.43
C GLU A 60 -7.61 -6.63 -10.28
N LYS A 61 -8.17 -5.70 -11.06
CA LYS A 61 -7.75 -4.30 -10.99
C LYS A 61 -8.29 -3.64 -9.72
N VAL A 62 -7.40 -3.20 -8.84
CA VAL A 62 -7.73 -2.41 -7.64
C VAL A 62 -7.68 -0.92 -7.99
N SER A 63 -8.71 -0.16 -7.60
CA SER A 63 -8.74 1.29 -7.79
C SER A 63 -7.96 2.03 -6.69
N LEU A 64 -7.55 3.28 -6.97
CA LEU A 64 -6.86 4.10 -5.98
C LEU A 64 -7.78 4.45 -4.80
N GLU A 65 -9.07 4.62 -5.06
CA GLU A 65 -10.09 4.93 -4.04
C GLU A 65 -10.19 3.80 -3.00
N GLU A 66 -10.07 2.55 -3.42
CA GLU A 66 -10.06 1.39 -2.53
C GLU A 66 -8.81 1.31 -1.64
N MET A 67 -7.69 1.89 -2.09
CA MET A 67 -6.42 1.92 -1.35
C MET A 67 -6.33 3.10 -0.38
N ILE A 68 -7.14 4.15 -0.57
CA ILE A 68 -7.07 5.37 0.24
C ILE A 68 -8.04 5.26 1.42
N VAL A 69 -7.52 5.44 2.63
CA VAL A 69 -8.33 5.53 3.85
C VAL A 69 -8.18 6.90 4.49
N PHE A 70 -9.27 7.41 5.04
CA PHE A 70 -9.28 8.65 5.79
C PHE A 70 -9.20 8.33 7.28
N ARG A 71 -8.20 8.86 7.97
CA ARG A 71 -8.09 8.73 9.43
C ARG A 71 -8.04 10.10 10.10
N GLU A 72 -8.58 10.18 11.31
CA GLU A 72 -8.44 11.37 12.16
C GLU A 72 -7.03 11.40 12.77
N GLU A 73 -6.46 12.59 12.95
CA GLU A 73 -5.17 12.74 13.64
C GLU A 73 -5.38 12.40 15.12
N GLY A 74 -5.08 11.16 15.52
CA GLY A 74 -5.26 10.70 16.90
C GLY A 74 -5.44 9.18 17.06
N ASP A 75 -5.77 8.45 16.00
CA ASP A 75 -5.83 6.98 16.02
C ASP A 75 -4.40 6.39 15.88
N ALA A 76 -3.66 6.37 16.98
CA ALA A 76 -2.36 5.69 17.11
C ALA A 76 -2.44 4.52 18.11
#